data_AF-A0A3P7I9J3-F1
#
_entry.id   AF-A0A3P7I9J3-F1
#
_cell.length_a   1.000
_cell.length_b   1.000
_cell.length_c   1.000
_cell.angle_alpha   90.00
_cell.angle_beta   90.00
_cell.angle_gamma   90.00
#
_symmetry.space_group_name_H-M   'P 1'
#
loop_
_entity.id
_entity.type
_entity.pdbx_description
1 polymer ?
#
loop_
_entity_poly.entity_id
_entity_poly.type
_entity_poly.pdbx_seq_one_letter_code
_entity_poly.pdbx_strand_id
1 'polypeptide(L)'
;MQENKDTFTVNPENAYGNNISPLDVTVKQNGATLLVSIGTNSRFVPPVDLPKNPGVSDSKEPLTLSSSVIGKSNVFAFQVVRKSTGTKLWDTSIGGMQFADKFIQIATYLPSRNLFGFGQHIHHRLKVKNLTI
;
A
#
# COMPACT_ATOMS: atom_id res chain seq x y z
N MET A 1 -3.24 -16.06 13.42
CA MET A 1 -2.78 -15.09 12.40
C MET A 1 -3.24 -15.60 11.06
N GLN A 2 -3.81 -14.74 10.22
CA GLN A 2 -4.23 -15.10 8.86
C GLN A 2 -3.20 -14.54 7.88
N GLU A 3 -2.68 -15.39 7.01
CA GLU A 3 -1.76 -15.03 5.93
C GLU A 3 -2.41 -15.39 4.61
N ASN A 4 -2.58 -14.39 3.75
CA ASN A 4 -3.07 -14.58 2.39
C ASN A 4 -1.96 -14.15 1.43
N LYS A 5 -1.71 -14.97 0.41
CA LYS A 5 -0.73 -14.69 -0.64
C LYS A 5 -1.42 -14.76 -1.99
N ASP A 6 -1.38 -13.65 -2.71
CA ASP A 6 -1.93 -13.51 -4.06
C ASP A 6 -0.83 -13.04 -5.03
N THR A 7 -1.05 -13.27 -6.32
CA THR A 7 -0.12 -12.91 -7.39
C THR A 7 -0.79 -11.96 -8.38
N PHE A 8 -0.10 -10.88 -8.76
CA PHE A 8 -0.69 -9.85 -9.61
C PHE A 8 0.21 -9.43 -10.78
N THR A 9 -0.43 -9.09 -11.89
CA THR A 9 0.23 -8.61 -13.10
C THR A 9 0.29 -7.08 -13.11
N VAL A 10 1.44 -6.52 -13.47
CA VAL A 10 1.64 -5.07 -13.64
C VAL A 10 1.71 -4.76 -15.13
N ASN A 11 0.61 -4.23 -15.67
CA ASN A 11 0.42 -4.03 -17.11
C ASN A 11 0.75 -2.65 -17.71
N PRO A 12 0.62 -1.50 -17.00
CA PRO A 12 0.82 -0.21 -17.67
C PRO A 12 2.29 -0.02 -18.04
N GLU A 13 2.58 0.48 -19.23
CA GLU A 13 3.95 0.80 -19.63
C GLU A 13 4.60 1.76 -18.63
N ASN A 14 5.86 1.51 -18.32
CA ASN A 14 6.61 2.25 -17.32
C ASN A 14 7.80 2.94 -17.99
N ALA A 15 7.82 4.27 -17.91
CA ALA A 15 8.84 5.11 -18.54
C ALA A 15 10.24 4.91 -17.94
N TYR A 16 10.33 4.28 -16.77
CA TYR A 16 11.57 4.09 -16.00
C TYR A 16 12.07 2.64 -16.03
N GLY A 17 11.58 1.84 -16.97
CA GLY A 17 12.04 0.47 -17.23
C GLY A 17 10.90 -0.55 -17.22
N ASN A 18 11.22 -1.79 -17.61
CA ASN A 18 10.23 -2.87 -17.65
C ASN A 18 9.67 -3.15 -16.25
N ASN A 19 8.35 -3.30 -16.15
CA ASN A 19 7.74 -3.74 -14.90
C ASN A 19 8.16 -5.17 -14.58
N ILE A 20 8.43 -5.40 -13.30
CA ILE A 20 8.55 -6.71 -12.71
C ILE A 20 7.14 -7.24 -12.54
N SER A 21 6.88 -8.36 -13.20
CA SER A 21 5.59 -9.04 -13.16
C SER A 21 5.82 -10.54 -13.35
N PRO A 22 5.14 -11.40 -12.59
CA PRO A 22 4.14 -11.04 -11.58
C PRO A 22 4.77 -10.58 -10.24
N LEU A 23 3.95 -9.95 -9.40
CA LEU A 23 4.30 -9.58 -8.02
C LEU A 23 3.53 -10.43 -7.02
N ASP A 24 4.22 -10.83 -5.96
CA ASP A 24 3.60 -11.44 -4.78
C ASP A 24 3.09 -10.36 -3.84
N VAL A 25 1.85 -10.51 -3.37
CA VAL A 25 1.26 -9.69 -2.32
C VAL A 25 0.93 -10.60 -1.14
N THR A 26 1.62 -10.38 -0.03
CA THR A 26 1.41 -11.10 1.23
C THR A 26 0.75 -10.18 2.23
N VAL A 27 -0.37 -10.61 2.79
CA VAL A 27 -1.12 -9.87 3.82
C VAL A 27 -1.13 -10.68 5.09
N LYS A 28 -0.62 -10.08 6.17
CA LYS A 28 -0.71 -10.62 7.53
C LYS A 28 -1.55 -9.68 8.38
N GLN A 29 -2.47 -10.24 9.17
CA GLN A 29 -3.35 -9.47 10.05
C GLN A 29 -3.24 -9.90 11.52
N ASN A 30 -3.25 -8.90 12.41
CA ASN A 30 -3.39 -9.07 13.85
C ASN A 30 -4.28 -7.94 14.41
N GLY A 31 -5.54 -8.26 14.73
CA GLY A 31 -6.53 -7.28 15.20
C GLY A 31 -6.73 -6.13 14.21
N ALA A 32 -6.50 -4.91 14.67
CA ALA A 32 -6.56 -3.68 13.88
C ALA A 32 -5.27 -3.36 13.10
N THR A 33 -4.28 -4.24 13.11
CA THR A 33 -3.00 -4.05 12.40
C THR A 33 -2.91 -4.96 11.18
N LEU A 34 -2.59 -4.36 10.03
CA LEU A 34 -2.27 -5.06 8.78
C LEU A 34 -0.82 -4.83 8.40
N LEU A 35 -0.13 -5.90 7.99
CA LEU A 35 1.17 -5.86 7.34
C LEU A 35 0.99 -6.36 5.91
N VAL A 36 1.20 -5.48 4.93
CA VAL A 36 1.09 -5.78 3.50
C VAL A 36 2.48 -5.69 2.87
N SER A 37 2.96 -6.80 2.33
CA SER A 37 4.25 -6.90 1.65
C SER A 37 4.01 -7.15 0.17
N ILE A 38 4.63 -6.36 -0.70
CA ILE A 38 4.49 -6.47 -2.16
C ILE A 38 5.88 -6.55 -2.78
N GLY A 39 6.14 -7.58 -3.58
CA GLY A 39 7.43 -7.71 -4.27
C GLY A 39 7.71 -9.11 -4.80
N THR A 40 9.00 -9.40 -4.97
CA THR A 40 9.52 -10.72 -5.33
C THR A 40 10.67 -11.10 -4.39
N ASN A 41 11.01 -12.39 -4.29
CA ASN A 41 11.97 -12.90 -3.31
C ASN A 41 13.43 -12.41 -3.52
N SER A 42 13.76 -11.83 -4.67
CA SER A 42 15.14 -11.44 -5.03
C SER A 42 15.45 -9.95 -4.84
N ARG A 43 14.53 -9.19 -4.24
CA ARG A 43 14.69 -7.73 -4.09
C ARG A 43 15.44 -7.37 -2.81
N PHE A 44 16.21 -6.31 -2.89
CA PHE A 44 16.85 -5.72 -1.71
C PHE A 44 15.79 -5.31 -0.68
N VAL A 45 15.94 -5.80 0.54
CA VAL A 45 15.23 -5.33 1.73
C VAL A 45 16.29 -4.73 2.66
N PRO A 46 16.08 -3.52 3.21
CA PRO A 46 17.05 -2.90 4.10
C PRO A 46 17.49 -3.85 5.22
N PRO A 47 18.81 -3.98 5.51
CA PRO A 47 19.33 -4.88 6.55
C PRO A 47 19.14 -4.27 7.94
N VAL A 48 17.89 -3.98 8.29
CA VAL A 48 17.47 -3.45 9.58
C VAL A 48 16.34 -4.33 10.13
N ASP A 49 16.17 -4.34 11.45
CA ASP A 49 15.16 -5.17 12.11
C ASP A 49 13.75 -4.59 11.91
N LEU A 50 13.17 -4.87 10.74
CA LEU A 50 11.77 -4.58 10.45
C LEU A 50 10.86 -5.64 11.07
N PRO A 51 9.72 -5.25 11.66
CA PRO A 51 8.73 -6.20 12.18
C PRO A 51 8.20 -7.07 11.03
N LYS A 52 8.40 -8.40 11.14
CA LYS A 52 7.97 -9.40 10.15
C LYS A 52 6.51 -9.84 10.30
N ASN A 53 5.88 -9.42 11.39
CA ASN A 53 4.49 -9.70 11.73
C ASN A 53 3.80 -8.41 12.17
N PRO A 54 2.49 -8.28 11.92
CA PRO A 54 1.72 -7.12 12.37
C PRO A 54 1.76 -7.01 13.90
N GLY A 55 2.00 -5.79 14.40
CA GLY A 55 2.03 -5.48 15.82
C GLY A 55 0.67 -5.69 16.51
N VAL A 56 0.72 -5.81 17.84
CA VAL A 56 -0.49 -5.89 18.67
C VAL A 56 -1.10 -4.50 18.79
N SER A 57 -2.43 -4.42 18.67
CA SER A 57 -3.19 -3.19 18.84
C SER A 57 -4.35 -3.45 19.79
N ASP A 58 -4.55 -2.54 20.76
CA ASP A 58 -5.70 -2.56 21.67
C ASP A 58 -7.00 -2.13 20.98
N SER A 59 -6.90 -1.50 19.81
CA SER A 59 -8.07 -1.16 18.99
C SER A 59 -8.81 -2.41 18.54
N LYS A 60 -10.13 -2.39 18.74
CA LYS A 60 -11.06 -3.42 18.25
C LYS A 60 -11.58 -3.12 16.84
N GLU A 61 -11.08 -2.07 16.20
CA GLU A 61 -11.51 -1.66 14.86
C GLU A 61 -10.97 -2.62 13.80
N PRO A 62 -11.79 -3.47 13.19
CA PRO A 62 -11.30 -4.43 12.22
C PRO A 62 -11.01 -3.74 10.89
N LEU A 63 -9.89 -4.10 10.28
CA LEU A 63 -9.53 -3.72 8.92
C LEU A 63 -9.74 -4.89 7.96
N THR A 64 -10.08 -4.57 6.71
CA THR A 64 -10.07 -5.52 5.59
C THR A 64 -9.23 -4.99 4.46
N LEU A 65 -8.51 -5.90 3.80
CA LEU A 65 -7.92 -5.64 2.51
C LEU A 65 -8.77 -6.32 1.43
N SER A 66 -9.12 -5.57 0.39
CA SER A 66 -9.74 -6.10 -0.83
C SER A 66 -8.92 -5.69 -2.05
N SER A 67 -8.58 -6.66 -2.88
CA SER A 67 -7.94 -6.44 -4.18
C SER A 67 -8.99 -6.15 -5.25
N SER A 68 -8.60 -5.38 -6.26
CA SER A 68 -9.42 -5.02 -7.41
C SER A 68 -8.53 -4.74 -8.62
N VAL A 69 -9.16 -4.62 -9.78
CA VAL A 69 -8.47 -4.31 -11.04
C VAL A 69 -9.00 -2.99 -11.59
N ILE A 70 -8.11 -2.11 -12.04
CA ILE A 70 -8.48 -0.81 -12.59
C ILE A 70 -8.64 -0.96 -14.11
N GLY A 71 -9.85 -0.65 -14.59
CA GLY A 71 -10.15 -0.54 -16.01
C GLY A 71 -9.93 -1.84 -16.80
N LYS A 72 -9.84 -1.70 -18.13
CA LYS A 72 -9.60 -2.83 -19.06
C LYS A 72 -8.14 -3.28 -19.10
N SER A 73 -7.22 -2.45 -18.61
CA SER A 73 -5.78 -2.71 -18.56
C SER A 73 -5.35 -3.67 -17.46
N ASN A 74 -6.30 -4.19 -16.65
CA ASN A 74 -6.05 -5.17 -15.60
C ASN A 74 -4.91 -4.76 -14.64
N VAL A 75 -4.90 -3.47 -14.27
CA VAL A 75 -3.90 -2.91 -13.36
C VAL A 75 -4.31 -3.23 -11.93
N PHE A 76 -3.42 -3.86 -11.17
CA PHE A 76 -3.69 -4.20 -9.79
C PHE A 76 -3.91 -2.96 -8.91
N ALA A 77 -4.96 -3.01 -8.11
CA ALA A 77 -5.24 -2.09 -7.03
C ALA A 77 -5.71 -2.83 -5.79
N PHE A 78 -5.56 -2.20 -4.63
CA PHE A 78 -6.11 -2.70 -3.39
C PHE A 78 -6.62 -1.57 -2.52
N GLN A 79 -7.54 -1.93 -1.65
CA GLN A 79 -8.16 -1.04 -0.69
C GLN A 79 -8.01 -1.61 0.71
N VAL A 80 -7.68 -0.75 1.67
CA VAL A 80 -7.79 -1.04 3.10
C VAL A 80 -8.99 -0.29 3.64
N VAL A 81 -9.97 -1.02 4.17
CA VAL A 81 -11.27 -0.48 4.60
C VAL A 81 -11.45 -0.70 6.09
N ARG A 82 -11.90 0.34 6.80
CA ARG A 82 -12.37 0.24 8.17
C ARG A 82 -13.74 -0.41 8.18
N LYS A 83 -13.87 -1.64 8.70
CA LYS A 83 -15.13 -2.41 8.64
C LYS A 83 -16.32 -1.69 9.28
N SER A 84 -16.11 -1.05 10.43
CA SER A 84 -17.19 -0.42 11.23
C SER A 84 -17.93 0.71 10.49
N THR A 85 -17.26 1.41 9.57
CA THR A 85 -17.81 2.58 8.88
C THR A 85 -17.84 2.44 7.36
N GLY A 86 -17.16 1.44 6.81
CA GLY A 86 -16.91 1.33 5.37
C GLY A 86 -15.93 2.36 4.82
N THR A 87 -15.28 3.17 5.68
CA THR A 87 -14.32 4.18 5.24
C THR A 87 -13.08 3.53 4.64
N LYS A 88 -12.75 3.88 3.39
CA LYS A 88 -11.50 3.49 2.74
C LYS A 88 -10.35 4.31 3.32
N LEU A 89 -9.46 3.66 4.06
CA LEU A 89 -8.30 4.29 4.69
C LEU A 89 -7.10 4.37 3.73
N TRP A 90 -7.04 3.44 2.79
CA TRP A 90 -6.06 3.40 1.71
C TRP A 90 -6.78 2.87 0.46
N ASP A 91 -6.69 3.58 -0.66
CA ASP A 91 -7.34 3.19 -1.91
C ASP A 91 -6.44 3.50 -3.09
N THR A 92 -5.80 2.47 -3.67
CA THR A 92 -4.86 2.65 -4.78
C THR A 92 -5.52 2.75 -6.15
N SER A 93 -6.86 2.81 -6.22
CA SER A 93 -7.58 2.88 -7.50
C SER A 93 -7.34 4.16 -8.33
N ILE A 94 -6.68 5.18 -7.77
CA ILE A 94 -6.32 6.43 -8.47
C ILE A 94 -5.38 6.19 -9.67
N GLY A 95 -4.49 5.21 -9.57
CA GLY A 95 -3.47 4.96 -10.59
C GLY A 95 -2.75 3.62 -10.46
N GLY A 96 -3.18 2.78 -9.51
CA GLY A 96 -2.59 1.48 -9.25
C GLY A 96 -1.15 1.61 -8.75
N MET A 97 -0.29 0.72 -9.26
CA MET A 97 1.10 0.61 -8.87
C MET A 97 1.98 0.39 -10.10
N GLN A 98 3.16 1.01 -10.12
CA GLN A 98 4.24 0.69 -11.06
C GLN A 98 5.39 0.08 -10.27
N PHE A 99 6.05 -0.93 -10.85
CA PHE A 99 7.07 -1.69 -10.13
C PHE A 99 8.14 -2.19 -11.09
N ALA A 100 9.13 -1.36 -11.38
CA ALA A 100 10.33 -1.71 -12.14
C ALA A 100 11.53 -1.92 -11.20
N ASP A 101 12.66 -2.35 -11.75
CA ASP A 101 13.88 -2.57 -10.98
C ASP A 101 14.34 -1.30 -10.24
N LYS A 102 14.26 -0.13 -10.87
CA LYS A 102 14.75 1.14 -10.29
C LYS A 102 13.67 2.18 -10.02
N PHE A 103 12.40 1.79 -10.15
CA PHE A 103 11.27 2.68 -9.96
C PHE A 103 10.07 1.93 -9.37
N ILE A 104 9.62 2.36 -8.19
CA ILE A 104 8.41 1.86 -7.55
C ILE A 104 7.52 3.07 -7.26
N GLN A 105 6.28 3.01 -7.75
CA GLN A 105 5.27 4.04 -7.49
C GLN A 105 4.02 3.39 -6.93
N ILE A 106 3.50 3.97 -5.86
CA ILE A 106 2.19 3.68 -5.30
C ILE A 106 1.50 5.01 -5.01
N ALA A 107 0.21 5.10 -5.32
CA ALA A 107 -0.62 6.24 -5.02
C ALA A 107 -1.87 5.78 -4.28
N THR A 108 -2.48 6.67 -3.49
CA THR A 108 -3.65 6.33 -2.67
C THR A 108 -4.56 7.53 -2.47
N TYR A 109 -5.87 7.33 -2.49
CA TYR A 109 -6.81 8.30 -1.96
C TYR A 109 -6.82 8.24 -0.44
N LEU A 110 -6.81 9.41 0.21
CA LEU A 110 -6.92 9.54 1.66
C LEU A 110 -8.35 9.95 2.06
N PRO A 111 -8.89 9.41 3.18
CA PRO A 111 -10.25 9.73 3.61
C PRO A 111 -10.38 11.13 4.22
N SER A 112 -9.28 11.85 4.45
CA SER A 112 -9.31 13.22 4.97
C SER A 112 -8.08 14.01 4.56
N ARG A 113 -8.15 15.34 4.72
CA ARG A 113 -7.01 16.25 4.52
C ARG A 113 -6.11 16.39 5.75
N ASN A 114 -6.33 15.60 6.81
CA ASN A 114 -5.54 15.65 8.03
C ASN A 114 -4.35 14.69 7.91
N LEU A 115 -3.26 15.18 7.33
CA LEU A 115 -2.02 14.44 7.12
C LEU A 115 -0.87 15.11 7.88
N PHE A 116 -0.07 14.28 8.56
CA PHE A 116 1.01 14.70 9.45
C PHE A 116 2.20 13.75 9.28
N GLY A 117 3.41 14.22 9.60
CA GLY A 117 4.64 13.43 9.49
C GLY A 117 5.43 13.78 8.21
N PHE A 118 5.97 12.73 7.58
CA PHE A 118 7.09 12.80 6.64
C PHE A 118 8.36 13.41 7.28
N GLY A 119 9.52 13.09 6.71
CA GLY A 119 10.78 13.58 7.25
C GLY A 119 11.99 13.01 6.52
N GLN A 120 13.19 13.54 6.77
CA GLN A 120 13.45 14.75 7.57
C GLN A 120 13.43 15.98 6.66
N HIS A 121 12.42 16.85 6.83
CA HIS A 121 12.26 18.08 6.06
C HIS A 121 11.77 19.21 6.98
N ILE A 122 12.04 20.46 6.60
CA ILE A 122 11.53 21.63 7.33
C ILE A 122 10.10 21.89 6.89
N HIS A 123 9.15 21.56 7.77
CA HIS A 123 7.74 21.91 7.59
C HIS A 123 7.40 23.17 8.40
N HIS A 124 6.90 24.23 7.75
CA HIS A 124 6.46 25.45 8.45
C HIS A 124 5.19 25.26 9.32
N ARG A 125 4.52 24.11 9.19
CA ARG A 125 3.31 23.71 9.92
C ARG A 125 3.34 22.19 10.14
N LEU A 126 2.75 21.74 11.26
CA LEU A 126 2.64 20.31 11.59
C LEU A 126 1.74 19.55 10.59
N LYS A 127 0.60 20.16 10.22
CA LYS A 127 -0.30 19.63 9.20
C LYS A 127 0.24 19.94 7.81
N VAL A 128 0.34 18.93 6.95
CA VAL A 128 0.70 19.09 5.54
C VAL A 128 -0.36 19.97 4.85
N LYS A 129 0.07 21.08 4.23
CA LYS A 129 -0.77 21.94 3.38
C LYS A 129 -0.63 21.53 1.91
N ASN A 130 -1.68 21.78 1.12
CA ASN A 130 -1.69 21.59 -0.34
C ASN A 130 -1.46 20.15 -0.80
N LEU A 131 -2.27 19.22 -0.30
CA LEU A 131 -2.53 17.99 -1.05
C LEU A 131 -3.41 18.36 -2.25
N THR A 132 -2.79 18.73 -3.36
CA THR A 132 -3.47 18.71 -4.66
C THR A 132 -3.57 17.23 -5.03
N ILE A 133 -4.77 16.67 -4.92
CA ILE A 133 -5.10 15.32 -5.34
C ILE A 133 -5.56 15.38 -6.79
#